data_AF-A0A7S0LTL6-F1
#
_entry.id   AF-A0A7S0LTL6-F1
#
_cell.length_a   1.000
_cell.length_b   1.000
_cell.length_c   1.000
_cell.angle_alpha   90.00
_cell.angle_beta   90.00
_cell.angle_gamma   90.00
#
_symmetry.space_group_name_H-M   'P 1'
#
loop_
_entity.id
_entity.type
_entity.pdbx_description
1 polymer ?
#
loop_
_entity_poly.entity_id
_entity_poly.type
_entity_poly.pdbx_seq_one_letter_code
_entity_poly.pdbx_strand_id
1 'polypeptide(L)'
;WVAVAATLNMQFAKTVALGVAIGDVLTKTAIKFGHNTIEALCPKEYHRWIDIGIGYIMKTIGITIAWYLARVISSVHSAIRGAYMFVDAVTIYSVKMGYGHLTEGYYDEILAGLLAFTGVYWQISSGFVLPWFGTILLFPFVFIESTLGWFVAYDAY
;
A
#
# COMPACT_ATOMS: atom_id res chain seq x y z
N TRP A 1 7.64 2.98 -21.50
CA TRP A 1 7.40 1.59 -21.06
C TRP A 1 8.54 1.05 -20.22
N VAL A 2 9.77 0.92 -20.75
CA VAL A 2 10.94 0.44 -19.98
C VAL A 2 11.20 1.26 -18.70
N ALA A 3 11.12 2.60 -18.78
CA ALA A 3 11.33 3.46 -17.61
C ALA A 3 10.27 3.26 -16.49
N VAL A 4 9.01 3.01 -16.87
CA VAL A 4 7.91 2.78 -15.90
C VAL A 4 8.05 1.41 -15.26
N ALA A 5 8.34 0.37 -16.06
CA ALA A 5 8.59 -0.98 -15.55
C ALA A 5 9.80 -1.02 -14.62
N ALA A 6 10.89 -0.34 -14.97
CA ALA A 6 12.08 -0.22 -14.12
C ALA A 6 11.77 0.49 -12.78
N THR A 7 11.01 1.59 -12.82
CA THR A 7 10.62 2.33 -11.62
C THR A 7 9.73 1.48 -10.71
N LEU A 8 8.79 0.76 -11.31
CA LEU A 8 7.87 -0.12 -10.60
C LEU A 8 8.63 -1.28 -9.94
N ASN A 9 9.52 -1.96 -10.67
CA ASN A 9 10.38 -3.03 -10.14
C ASN A 9 11.27 -2.53 -8.99
N MET A 10 11.79 -1.32 -9.09
CA MET A 10 12.59 -0.71 -8.02
C MET A 10 11.76 -0.44 -6.77
N GLN A 11 10.50 -0.01 -6.92
CA GLN A 11 9.57 0.15 -5.80
C GLN A 11 9.15 -1.20 -5.18
N PHE A 12 8.87 -2.22 -6.00
CA PHE A 12 8.62 -3.59 -5.56
C PHE A 12 9.80 -4.14 -4.75
N ALA A 13 11.02 -4.04 -5.30
CA ALA A 13 12.24 -4.51 -4.64
C ALA A 13 12.47 -3.81 -3.30
N LYS A 14 12.24 -2.49 -3.22
CA LYS A 14 12.35 -1.72 -1.98
C LYS A 14 11.37 -2.20 -0.91
N THR A 15 10.11 -2.45 -1.28
CA THR A 15 9.08 -2.94 -0.35
C THR A 15 9.38 -4.36 0.13
N VAL A 16 9.85 -5.24 -0.77
CA VAL A 16 10.29 -6.60 -0.41
C VAL A 16 11.50 -6.56 0.52
N ALA A 17 12.52 -5.74 0.24
CA ALA A 17 13.69 -5.60 1.09
C ALA A 17 13.33 -5.12 2.50
N LEU A 18 12.43 -4.14 2.61
CA LEU A 18 11.90 -3.67 3.90
C LEU A 18 11.12 -4.78 4.62
N GLY A 19 10.31 -5.55 3.89
CA GLY A 19 9.57 -6.69 4.43
C GLY A 19 10.48 -7.80 4.95
N VAL A 20 11.56 -8.12 4.23
CA VAL A 20 12.58 -9.09 4.67
C VAL A 20 13.28 -8.59 5.92
N ALA A 21 13.65 -7.31 5.99
CA ALA A 21 14.28 -6.73 7.19
C ALA A 21 13.36 -6.81 8.42
N ILE A 22 12.07 -6.51 8.27
CA ILE A 22 11.06 -6.69 9.34
C ILE A 22 10.98 -8.18 9.72
N GLY A 23 10.93 -9.07 8.72
CA GLY A 23 10.88 -10.51 8.90
C GLY A 23 12.09 -11.07 9.64
N ASP A 24 13.30 -10.56 9.39
CA ASP A 24 14.52 -10.99 10.08
C ASP A 24 14.49 -10.60 11.58
N VAL A 25 13.96 -9.43 11.92
CA VAL A 25 13.75 -9.01 13.31
C VAL A 25 12.70 -9.90 14.00
N LEU A 26 11.60 -10.20 13.30
CA LEU A 26 10.57 -11.11 13.79
C LEU A 26 11.12 -12.54 13.98
N THR A 27 11.95 -13.02 13.06
CA THR A 27 12.55 -14.37 13.11
C THR A 27 13.42 -14.54 14.36
N LYS A 28 14.25 -13.55 14.71
CA LYS A 28 15.07 -13.60 15.94
C LYS A 28 14.22 -13.74 17.20
N THR A 29 13.07 -13.07 17.23
CA THR A 29 12.11 -13.17 18.33
C THR A 29 11.38 -14.51 18.31
N ALA A 30 10.96 -14.96 17.13
CA ALA A 30 10.22 -16.20 16.93
C ALA A 30 11.06 -17.45 17.25
N ILE A 31 12.35 -17.47 16.90
CA ILE A 31 13.25 -18.57 17.28
C ILE A 31 13.42 -18.62 18.80
N LYS A 32 13.62 -17.47 19.46
CA LYS A 32 13.81 -17.42 20.92
C LYS A 32 12.62 -17.97 21.72
N PHE A 33 11.39 -17.80 21.23
CA PHE A 33 10.18 -18.28 21.89
C PHE A 33 9.66 -19.62 21.35
N GLY A 34 9.74 -19.83 20.03
CA GLY A 34 9.13 -20.96 19.33
C GLY A 34 9.99 -22.21 19.26
N HIS A 35 11.32 -22.08 19.36
CA HIS A 35 12.24 -23.22 19.24
C HIS A 35 11.95 -24.29 20.32
N ASN A 36 11.81 -23.88 21.59
CA ASN A 36 11.49 -24.82 22.68
C ASN A 36 10.12 -25.51 22.54
N THR A 37 9.14 -24.87 21.92
CA THR A 37 7.80 -25.45 21.73
C THR A 37 7.77 -26.42 20.56
N ILE A 38 8.51 -26.13 19.49
CA ILE A 38 8.50 -26.94 18.26
C ILE A 38 9.45 -28.14 18.41
N GLU A 39 10.59 -28.01 19.11
CA GLU A 39 11.47 -29.14 19.43
C GLU A 39 10.78 -30.21 20.29
N ALA A 40 9.87 -29.82 21.19
CA ALA A 40 9.13 -30.76 22.04
C ALA A 40 8.11 -31.62 21.27
N LEU A 41 7.68 -31.18 20.08
CA LEU A 41 6.63 -31.82 19.29
C LEU A 41 7.17 -32.58 18.06
N CYS A 42 8.41 -32.33 17.65
CA CYS A 42 8.95 -32.84 16.39
C CYS A 42 10.03 -33.93 16.61
N PRO A 43 10.12 -34.98 15.77
CA PRO A 43 11.21 -35.95 15.80
C PRO A 43 12.58 -35.30 15.45
N LYS A 44 13.67 -35.85 15.98
CA LYS A 44 15.06 -35.35 15.83
C LYS A 44 15.50 -35.12 14.36
N GLU A 45 14.92 -35.83 13.41
CA GLU A 45 15.25 -35.75 11.98
C GLU A 45 14.83 -34.42 11.33
N TYR A 46 13.77 -33.76 11.84
CA TYR A 46 13.23 -32.53 11.25
C TYR A 46 13.78 -31.24 11.86
N HIS A 47 14.59 -31.33 12.90
CA HIS A 47 15.08 -30.16 13.63
C HIS A 47 15.85 -29.19 12.72
N ARG A 48 16.54 -29.69 11.68
CA ARG A 48 17.24 -28.86 10.69
C ARG A 48 16.30 -27.99 9.83
N TRP A 49 15.07 -28.43 9.61
CA TRP A 49 14.10 -27.72 8.77
C TRP A 49 13.27 -26.70 9.56
N ILE A 50 13.22 -26.81 10.89
CA ILE A 50 12.45 -25.91 11.76
C ILE A 50 12.97 -24.48 11.63
N ASP A 51 14.28 -24.26 11.75
CA ASP A 51 14.86 -22.91 11.68
C ASP A 51 14.66 -22.26 10.31
N ILE A 52 14.76 -23.07 9.24
CA ILE A 52 14.51 -22.63 7.86
C ILE A 52 13.02 -22.26 7.70
N GLY A 53 12.12 -23.11 8.17
CA GLY A 53 10.67 -22.92 8.08
C GLY A 53 10.21 -21.66 8.83
N ILE A 54 10.65 -21.48 10.08
CA ILE A 54 10.33 -20.28 10.87
C ILE A 54 10.83 -19.03 10.16
N GLY A 55 12.08 -19.04 9.66
CA GLY A 55 12.64 -17.92 8.93
C GLY A 55 11.84 -17.54 7.68
N TYR A 56 11.42 -18.53 6.88
CA TYR A 56 10.59 -18.27 5.71
C TYR A 56 9.21 -17.71 6.07
N ILE A 57 8.52 -18.32 7.02
CA ILE A 57 7.17 -17.87 7.44
C ILE A 57 7.23 -16.44 7.97
N MET A 58 8.19 -16.13 8.83
CA MET A 58 8.35 -14.79 9.39
C MET A 58 8.72 -13.74 8.34
N LYS A 59 9.52 -14.11 7.33
CA LYS A 59 9.80 -13.24 6.17
C LYS A 59 8.56 -12.98 5.34
N THR A 60 7.75 -13.99 5.05
CA THR A 60 6.48 -13.82 4.32
C THR A 60 5.50 -12.93 5.08
N ILE A 61 5.42 -13.07 6.41
CA ILE A 61 4.63 -12.18 7.27
C ILE A 61 5.18 -10.75 7.21
N GLY A 62 6.50 -10.58 7.33
CA GLY A 62 7.16 -9.28 7.22
C GLY A 62 6.89 -8.58 5.88
N ILE A 63 6.95 -9.34 4.78
CA ILE A 63 6.59 -8.86 3.43
C ILE A 63 5.12 -8.45 3.38
N THR A 64 4.20 -9.23 3.95
CA THR A 64 2.76 -8.92 3.98
C THR A 64 2.47 -7.61 4.72
N ILE A 65 3.13 -7.40 5.87
CA ILE A 65 3.02 -6.15 6.65
C ILE A 65 3.59 -4.96 5.85
N ALA A 66 4.74 -5.14 5.20
CA ALA A 66 5.33 -4.10 4.36
C ALA A 66 4.40 -3.70 3.21
N TRP A 67 3.76 -4.67 2.56
CA TRP A 67 2.74 -4.43 1.53
C TRP A 67 1.51 -3.68 2.04
N TYR A 68 1.10 -3.97 3.28
CA TYR A 68 -0.01 -3.25 3.90
C TYR A 68 0.36 -1.79 4.19
N LEU A 69 1.53 -1.56 4.79
CA LEU A 69 2.04 -0.21 5.06
C LEU A 69 2.22 0.61 3.78
N ALA A 70 2.76 0.01 2.73
CA ALA A 70 2.91 0.66 1.43
C ALA A 70 1.56 1.14 0.89
N ARG A 71 0.51 0.29 1.00
CA ARG A 71 -0.86 0.66 0.60
C ARG A 71 -1.43 1.81 1.44
N VAL A 72 -1.19 1.81 2.75
CA VAL A 72 -1.61 2.91 3.63
C VAL A 72 -0.96 4.23 3.19
N ILE A 73 0.35 4.24 2.93
CA ILE A 73 1.06 5.44 2.47
C ILE A 73 0.51 5.95 1.13
N SER A 74 0.26 5.04 0.17
CA SER A 74 -0.35 5.39 -1.12
C SER A 74 -1.75 5.97 -0.97
N SER A 75 -2.55 5.46 -0.02
CA SER A 75 -3.90 6.00 0.25
C SER A 75 -3.87 7.41 0.80
N VAL A 76 -2.95 7.70 1.72
CA VAL A 76 -2.75 9.05 2.26
C VAL A 76 -2.36 10.02 1.15
N HIS A 77 -1.38 9.65 0.32
CA HIS A 77 -0.92 10.52 -0.76
C HIS A 77 -2.02 10.78 -1.80
N SER A 78 -2.77 9.75 -2.19
CA SER A 78 -3.86 9.89 -3.17
C SER A 78 -5.03 10.70 -2.62
N ALA A 79 -5.41 10.52 -1.36
CA ALA A 79 -6.48 11.28 -0.71
C ALA A 79 -6.14 12.76 -0.59
N ILE A 80 -4.91 13.09 -0.16
CA ILE A 80 -4.44 14.48 -0.08
C ILE A 80 -4.48 15.13 -1.47
N ARG A 81 -3.90 14.47 -2.48
CA ARG A 81 -3.87 15.01 -3.84
C ARG A 81 -5.27 15.19 -4.43
N GLY A 82 -6.17 14.23 -4.21
CA GLY A 82 -7.56 14.32 -4.65
C GLY A 82 -8.34 15.43 -3.95
N ALA A 83 -8.11 15.64 -2.65
CA ALA A 83 -8.75 16.70 -1.89
C ALA A 83 -8.36 18.09 -2.39
N TYR A 84 -7.06 18.34 -2.61
CA TYR A 84 -6.60 19.61 -3.19
C TYR A 84 -7.19 19.85 -4.58
N MET A 85 -7.19 18.84 -5.46
CA MET A 85 -7.81 18.96 -6.79
C MET A 85 -9.29 19.32 -6.73
N PHE A 86 -10.03 18.77 -5.76
CA PHE A 86 -11.44 19.05 -5.59
C PHE A 86 -11.66 20.49 -5.10
N VAL A 87 -10.91 20.92 -4.09
CA VAL A 87 -11.01 22.29 -3.56
C VAL A 87 -10.64 23.31 -4.63
N ASP A 88 -9.53 23.11 -5.34
CA ASP A 88 -9.11 24.01 -6.43
C ASP A 88 -10.19 24.12 -7.52
N ALA A 89 -10.82 23.00 -7.90
CA ALA A 89 -11.89 23.00 -8.88
C ALA A 89 -13.14 23.76 -8.40
N VAL A 90 -13.50 23.60 -7.13
CA VAL A 90 -14.63 24.31 -6.50
C VAL A 90 -14.35 25.81 -6.42
N THR A 91 -13.14 26.22 -6.05
CA THR A 91 -12.73 27.63 -5.97
C THR A 91 -12.77 28.27 -7.36
N ILE A 92 -12.20 27.62 -8.39
CA ILE A 92 -12.27 28.08 -9.78
C ILE A 92 -13.73 28.22 -10.26
N TYR A 93 -14.60 27.25 -9.93
CA TYR A 93 -16.00 27.29 -10.30
C TYR A 93 -16.77 28.43 -9.60
N SER A 94 -16.48 28.66 -8.31
CA SER A 94 -17.11 29.72 -7.51
C SER A 94 -16.73 31.11 -8.00
N VAL A 95 -15.47 31.31 -8.40
CA VAL A 95 -15.00 32.55 -9.03
C VAL A 95 -15.71 32.80 -10.37
N LYS A 96 -15.91 31.76 -11.19
CA LYS A 96 -16.65 31.88 -12.47
C LYS A 96 -18.12 32.27 -12.27
N MET A 97 -18.74 31.91 -11.15
CA MET A 97 -20.12 32.27 -10.82
C MET A 97 -20.26 33.67 -10.18
N GLY A 98 -19.16 34.40 -9.99
CA GLY A 98 -19.17 35.76 -9.44
C GLY A 98 -19.05 35.84 -7.91
N TYR A 99 -18.88 34.71 -7.22
CA TYR A 99 -18.67 34.65 -5.76
C TYR A 99 -17.17 34.70 -5.41
N GLY A 100 -16.47 35.75 -5.85
CA GLY A 100 -15.02 35.88 -5.67
C GLY A 100 -14.53 36.08 -4.23
N HIS A 101 -15.43 36.25 -3.25
CA HIS A 101 -15.10 36.46 -1.84
C HIS A 101 -14.75 35.18 -1.06
N LEU A 102 -14.95 33.99 -1.65
CA LEU A 102 -14.59 32.71 -0.99
C LEU A 102 -13.12 32.32 -1.19
N THR A 103 -12.34 33.13 -1.91
CA THR A 103 -10.93 32.89 -2.28
C THR A 103 -9.94 33.19 -1.12
N GLU A 104 -10.40 33.19 0.12
CA GLU A 104 -9.49 33.30 1.27
C GLU A 104 -8.88 31.92 1.52
N GLY A 105 -7.67 31.70 1.02
CA GLY A 105 -6.98 30.40 0.98
C GLY A 105 -6.84 29.66 2.32
N TYR A 106 -7.12 30.32 3.45
CA TYR A 106 -7.19 29.67 4.75
C TYR A 106 -8.35 28.65 4.87
N TYR A 107 -9.52 28.97 4.32
CA TYR A 107 -10.67 28.06 4.36
C TYR A 107 -10.49 26.89 3.41
N ASP A 108 -9.89 27.12 2.24
CA ASP A 108 -9.59 26.10 1.25
C ASP A 108 -8.62 25.04 1.79
N GLU A 109 -7.60 25.45 2.55
CA GLU A 109 -6.63 24.52 3.14
C GLU A 109 -7.25 23.65 4.24
N ILE A 110 -8.12 24.22 5.09
CA ILE A 110 -8.87 23.45 6.10
C ILE A 110 -9.83 22.47 5.43
N LEU A 111 -10.56 22.91 4.41
CA LEU A 111 -11.48 22.07 3.66
C LEU A 111 -10.75 20.92 2.96
N ALA A 112 -9.60 21.20 2.33
CA ALA A 112 -8.75 20.19 1.71
C ALA A 112 -8.23 19.19 2.75
N GLY A 113 -7.81 19.66 3.93
CA GLY A 113 -7.40 18.79 5.03
C GLY A 113 -8.52 17.86 5.50
N LEU A 114 -9.71 18.39 5.76
CA LEU A 114 -10.87 17.59 6.18
C LEU A 114 -11.31 16.59 5.11
N LEU A 115 -11.32 17.00 3.84
CA LEU A 115 -11.59 16.11 2.70
C LEU A 115 -10.52 15.03 2.54
N ALA A 116 -9.26 15.35 2.78
CA ALA A 116 -8.19 14.35 2.77
C ALA A 116 -8.37 13.33 3.90
N PHE A 117 -8.65 13.77 5.13
CA PHE A 117 -8.91 12.86 6.26
C PHE A 117 -10.09 11.94 6.02
N THR A 118 -11.20 12.48 5.51
CA THR A 118 -12.38 11.67 5.18
C THR A 118 -12.09 10.68 4.04
N GLY A 119 -11.32 11.10 3.03
CA GLY A 119 -10.85 10.23 1.95
C GLY A 119 -9.95 9.09 2.44
N VAL A 120 -9.00 9.35 3.33
CA VAL A 120 -8.15 8.31 3.94
C VAL A 120 -8.98 7.35 4.78
N TYR A 121 -9.87 7.88 5.61
CA TYR A 121 -10.76 7.06 6.45
C TYR A 121 -11.61 6.12 5.59
N TRP A 122 -12.18 6.64 4.50
CA TRP A 122 -12.96 5.84 3.55
C TRP A 122 -12.13 4.76 2.86
N GLN A 123 -10.90 5.05 2.44
CA GLN A 123 -10.03 4.07 1.80
C GLN A 123 -9.64 2.93 2.75
N ILE A 124 -9.37 3.25 4.02
CA ILE A 124 -9.06 2.24 5.05
C ILE A 124 -10.31 1.42 5.40
N SER A 125 -11.48 2.06 5.59
CA SER A 125 -12.71 1.36 5.95
C SER A 125 -13.26 0.48 4.82
N SER A 126 -13.04 0.87 3.56
CA SER A 126 -13.42 0.09 2.38
C SER A 126 -12.43 -1.04 2.05
N GLY A 127 -11.36 -1.21 2.86
CA GLY A 127 -10.34 -2.24 2.63
C GLY A 127 -9.55 -2.05 1.33
N PHE A 128 -9.41 -0.80 0.84
CA PHE A 128 -8.80 -0.45 -0.43
C PHE A 128 -9.46 -1.08 -1.67
N VAL A 129 -10.70 -1.55 -1.53
CA VAL A 129 -11.48 -2.07 -2.67
C VAL A 129 -12.21 -0.92 -3.34
N LEU A 130 -12.07 -0.82 -4.66
CA LEU A 130 -12.85 0.12 -5.44
C LEU A 130 -14.33 -0.30 -5.43
N PRO A 131 -15.25 0.62 -5.10
CA PRO A 131 -16.66 0.35 -5.29
C PRO A 131 -16.96 0.18 -6.78
N TRP A 132 -17.97 -0.62 -7.09
CA TRP A 132 -18.27 -1.06 -8.47
C TRP A 132 -18.38 0.09 -9.49
N PHE A 133 -18.88 1.27 -9.08
CA PHE A 133 -18.96 2.45 -9.95
C PHE A 133 -17.59 3.07 -10.26
N GLY A 134 -16.66 3.02 -9.31
CA GLY A 134 -15.29 3.48 -9.50
C GLY A 134 -14.52 2.58 -10.47
N THR A 135 -14.82 1.28 -10.47
CA THR A 135 -14.25 0.31 -11.42
C THR A 135 -14.62 0.63 -12.87
N ILE A 136 -15.84 1.12 -13.12
CA ILE A 136 -16.29 1.50 -14.47
C ILE A 136 -15.55 2.76 -14.94
N LEU A 137 -15.44 3.78 -14.08
CA LEU A 137 -14.75 5.03 -14.41
C LEU A 137 -13.25 4.81 -14.65
N LEU A 138 -12.62 3.97 -13.85
CA LEU A 138 -11.19 3.67 -13.90
C LEU A 138 -10.86 2.39 -14.67
N PHE A 139 -11.81 1.85 -15.43
CA PHE A 139 -11.63 0.63 -16.22
C PHE A 139 -10.34 0.59 -17.06
N PRO A 140 -9.97 1.65 -17.84
CA PRO A 140 -8.72 1.60 -18.60
C PRO A 140 -7.48 1.47 -17.70
N PHE A 141 -7.52 2.03 -16.49
CA PHE A 141 -6.41 1.93 -15.54
C PHE A 141 -6.35 0.54 -14.89
N VAL A 142 -7.49 -0.01 -14.49
CA VAL A 142 -7.59 -1.38 -13.93
C VAL A 142 -7.08 -2.42 -14.93
N PHE A 143 -7.39 -2.25 -16.21
CA PHE A 143 -6.89 -3.12 -17.27
C PHE A 143 -5.35 -3.03 -17.40
N ILE A 144 -4.80 -1.82 -17.38
CA ILE A 144 -3.34 -1.60 -17.44
C ILE A 144 -2.64 -2.23 -16.22
N GLU A 145 -3.19 -2.06 -15.02
CA GLU A 145 -2.65 -2.62 -13.79
C GLU A 145 -2.63 -4.17 -13.83
N SER A 146 -3.72 -4.79 -14.29
CA SER A 146 -3.76 -6.24 -14.48
C SER A 146 -2.74 -6.73 -15.51
N THR A 147 -2.58 -5.98 -16.61
CA THR A 147 -1.63 -6.34 -17.67
C THR A 147 -0.18 -6.19 -17.19
N LEU A 148 0.13 -5.13 -16.45
CA LEU A 148 1.44 -4.92 -15.83
C LEU A 148 1.76 -6.01 -14.81
N GLY A 149 0.80 -6.40 -13.97
CA GLY A 149 0.96 -7.51 -13.03
C GLY A 149 1.30 -8.82 -13.75
N TRP A 150 0.66 -9.07 -14.90
CA TRP A 150 0.95 -10.24 -15.73
C TRP A 150 2.37 -10.23 -16.31
N PHE A 151 2.83 -9.08 -16.82
CA PHE A 151 4.19 -8.94 -17.35
C PHE A 151 5.28 -9.08 -16.27
N VAL A 152 5.09 -8.48 -15.10
CA VAL A 152 6.03 -8.62 -13.98
C VAL A 152 6.11 -10.07 -13.51
N ALA A 153 4.99 -10.79 -13.51
CA ALA A 153 4.99 -12.22 -13.21
C ALA A 153 5.73 -13.05 -14.27
N TYR A 154 5.67 -12.65 -15.55
CA TYR A 154 6.37 -13.32 -16.64
C TYR A 154 7.89 -13.14 -16.58
N ASP A 155 8.40 -11.94 -16.30
CA ASP A 155 9.85 -11.66 -16.18
C ASP A 155 10.52 -12.33 -14.95
N ALA A 156 9.72 -12.88 -14.02
CA ALA A 156 10.22 -13.60 -12.85
C ALA A 156 10.48 -15.11 -13.09
N TYR A 157 10.13 -15.63 -14.28
CA TYR A 157 10.39 -17.00 -14.73
C TYR A 157 11.50 -17.04 -15.78
#